data_AF-A0A7S1DWU2-F1
#
_entry.id   AF-A0A7S1DWU2-F1
#
_cell.length_a   1.000
_cell.length_b   1.000
_cell.length_c   1.000
_cell.angle_alpha   90.00
_cell.angle_beta   90.00
_cell.angle_gamma   90.00
#
_symmetry.space_group_name_H-M   'P 1'
#
loop_
_entity.id
_entity.type
_entity.pdbx_description
1 polymer ?
#
loop_
_entity_poly.entity_id
_entity_poly.type
_entity_poly.pdbx_seq_one_letter_code
_entity_poly.pdbx_strand_id
1 'polypeptide(L)'
;DFSHEEQAGRPAYRGQLQSGVHMAVLVVYSFVLSPVCPVAPLLSYLWIMHRINWDKAGLSYVFQRPHPLVSRGGGFWIDSFPLIVTMACLVQVPLVLFCSRALSFWLPGVTLEERWGAFAGLEAAVLLTALYAWW
;
A
#
# COMPACT_ATOMS: atom_id res chain seq x y z
N ASP A 1 -11.86 -1.14 33.93
CA ASP A 1 -12.99 -0.58 33.17
C ASP A 1 -13.26 0.84 33.59
N PHE A 2 -13.36 1.76 32.62
CA PHE A 2 -13.65 3.17 32.87
C PHE A 2 -15.13 3.37 33.21
N SER A 3 -15.44 4.34 34.06
CA SER A 3 -16.83 4.64 34.42
C SER A 3 -17.62 5.23 33.24
N HIS A 4 -18.96 5.16 33.28
CA HIS A 4 -19.81 5.73 32.23
C HIS A 4 -19.60 7.24 32.05
N GLU A 5 -19.34 7.97 33.14
CA GLU A 5 -19.07 9.41 33.12
C GLU A 5 -17.72 9.72 32.47
N GLU A 6 -16.68 8.93 32.77
CA GLU A 6 -15.37 9.06 32.13
C GLU A 6 -15.43 8.74 30.63
N GLN A 7 -16.28 7.79 30.22
CA GLN A 7 -16.46 7.48 28.81
C GLN A 7 -17.21 8.59 28.05
N ALA A 8 -18.16 9.28 28.69
CA ALA A 8 -18.91 10.37 28.07
C ALA A 8 -18.04 11.60 27.76
N GLY A 9 -16.96 11.81 28.52
CA GLY A 9 -16.01 12.90 28.30
C GLY A 9 -14.96 12.64 27.20
N ARG A 10 -14.89 11.41 26.67
CA ARG A 10 -13.88 11.04 25.68
C ARG A 10 -14.31 11.34 24.24
N PRO A 11 -13.36 11.65 23.35
CA PRO A 11 -13.67 11.85 21.95
C PRO A 11 -14.18 10.56 21.29
N ALA A 12 -15.17 10.70 20.39
CA ALA A 12 -15.67 9.61 19.58
C ALA A 12 -14.61 9.15 18.56
N TYR A 13 -14.52 7.83 18.36
CA TYR A 13 -13.62 7.26 17.37
C TYR A 13 -14.13 7.52 15.94
N ARG A 14 -13.47 8.43 15.21
CA ARG A 14 -13.76 8.75 13.79
C ARG A 14 -12.83 8.06 12.79
N GLY A 15 -11.96 7.16 13.28
CA GLY A 15 -10.71 6.80 12.62
C GLY A 15 -10.79 5.86 11.42
N GLN A 16 -11.94 5.24 11.10
CA GLN A 16 -11.95 4.14 10.14
C GLN A 16 -11.66 4.56 8.69
N LEU A 17 -12.23 5.68 8.22
CA LEU A 17 -11.98 6.18 6.87
C LEU A 17 -10.55 6.70 6.71
N GLN A 18 -10.09 7.52 7.66
CA GLN A 18 -8.76 8.12 7.64
C GLN A 18 -7.65 7.06 7.76
N SER A 19 -7.88 6.00 8.54
CA SER A 19 -6.94 4.88 8.64
C SER A 19 -6.92 4.06 7.35
N GLY A 20 -8.08 3.84 6.71
CA GLY A 20 -8.16 3.19 5.40
C GLY A 20 -7.38 3.95 4.33
N VAL A 21 -7.56 5.27 4.23
CA VAL A 21 -6.82 6.12 3.28
C VAL A 21 -5.31 6.03 3.53
N HIS A 22 -4.87 6.16 4.79
CA HIS A 22 -3.45 6.05 5.12
C HIS A 22 -2.85 4.71 4.72
N MET A 23 -3.57 3.61 4.97
CA MET A 23 -3.10 2.27 4.60
C MET A 23 -3.06 2.07 3.08
N ALA A 24 -4.07 2.56 2.35
CA ALA A 24 -4.08 2.50 0.89
C ALA A 24 -2.90 3.29 0.28
N VAL A 25 -2.65 4.50 0.79
CA VAL A 25 -1.51 5.32 0.38
C VAL A 25 -0.18 4.62 0.69
N LEU A 26 -0.06 4.00 1.87
CA LEU A 26 1.13 3.25 2.25
C LEU A 26 1.38 2.04 1.33
N VAL A 27 0.33 1.33 0.94
CA VAL A 27 0.40 0.25 -0.05
C VAL A 27 0.91 0.80 -1.38
N VAL A 28 0.30 1.86 -1.91
CA VAL A 28 0.74 2.51 -3.16
C VAL A 28 2.24 2.87 -3.08
N TYR A 29 2.67 3.54 -2.01
CA TYR A 29 4.09 3.90 -1.84
C TYR A 29 5.00 2.68 -1.78
N SER A 30 4.60 1.63 -1.06
CA SER A 30 5.40 0.42 -0.92
C SER A 30 5.59 -0.28 -2.26
N PHE A 31 4.54 -0.36 -3.08
CA PHE A 31 4.63 -0.98 -4.41
C PHE A 31 5.38 -0.11 -5.40
N VAL A 32 5.01 1.18 -5.52
CA VAL A 32 5.60 2.09 -6.52
C VAL A 32 7.06 2.40 -6.23
N LEU A 33 7.44 2.62 -4.96
CA LEU A 33 8.82 2.96 -4.61
C LEU A 33 9.72 1.73 -4.47
N SER A 34 9.19 0.50 -4.41
CA SER A 34 10.01 -0.70 -4.22
C SER A 34 11.19 -0.83 -5.20
N PRO A 35 11.09 -0.48 -6.50
CA PRO A 35 12.21 -0.62 -7.42
C PRO A 35 13.30 0.43 -7.22
N VAL A 36 12.96 1.58 -6.65
CA VAL A 36 13.90 2.69 -6.40
C VAL A 36 14.47 2.62 -4.98
N CYS A 37 13.64 2.20 -4.02
CA CYS A 37 13.98 2.06 -2.62
C CYS A 37 13.50 0.69 -2.12
N PRO A 38 14.33 -0.36 -2.19
CA PRO A 38 13.95 -1.71 -1.77
C PRO A 38 13.67 -1.81 -0.25
N VAL A 39 14.08 -0.80 0.52
CA VAL A 39 13.82 -0.69 1.97
C VAL A 39 12.42 -0.16 2.28
N ALA A 40 11.74 0.46 1.31
CA ALA A 40 10.38 1.00 1.47
C ALA A 40 9.34 -0.01 2.02
N PRO A 41 9.19 -1.24 1.49
CA PRO A 41 8.24 -2.21 2.03
C PRO A 41 8.55 -2.61 3.47
N LEU A 42 9.83 -2.69 3.86
CA LEU A 42 10.24 -2.99 5.23
C LEU A 42 9.85 -1.84 6.19
N LEU A 43 10.09 -0.59 5.79
CA LEU A 43 9.70 0.58 6.58
C LEU A 43 8.18 0.68 6.73
N SER A 44 7.43 0.42 5.65
CA SER A 44 5.98 0.36 5.69
C SER A 44 5.47 -0.73 6.64
N TYR A 45 6.11 -1.91 6.64
CA TYR A 45 5.79 -2.97 7.59
C TYR A 45 6.02 -2.55 9.05
N LEU A 46 7.18 -1.97 9.35
CA LEU A 46 7.49 -1.48 10.71
C LEU A 46 6.50 -0.39 11.15
N TRP A 47 6.15 0.52 10.23
CA TRP A 47 5.16 1.55 10.47
C TRP A 47 3.78 0.96 10.77
N ILE A 48 3.32 -0.03 10.00
CA ILE A 48 2.05 -0.72 10.24
C ILE A 48 2.05 -1.37 11.64
N MET A 49 3.12 -2.06 12.00
CA MET A 49 3.22 -2.71 13.31
C MET A 49 3.17 -1.71 14.45
N HIS A 50 3.91 -0.60 14.32
CA HIS A 50 3.86 0.50 15.28
C HIS A 50 2.45 1.10 15.36
N ARG A 51 1.81 1.33 14.21
CA ARG A 51 0.49 1.93 14.10
C ARG A 51 -0.60 1.05 14.73
N ILE A 52 -0.55 -0.26 14.52
CA ILE A 52 -1.50 -1.21 15.13
C ILE A 52 -1.41 -1.12 16.66
N ASN A 53 -0.21 -1.05 17.21
CA ASN A 53 -0.02 -0.92 18.66
C ASN A 53 -0.53 0.42 19.18
N TRP A 54 -0.31 1.50 18.43
CA TRP A 54 -0.83 2.82 18.77
C TRP A 54 -2.37 2.86 18.73
N ASP A 55 -3.00 2.31 17.70
CA ASP A 55 -4.45 2.28 17.56
C ASP A 55 -5.09 1.40 18.64
N LYS A 56 -4.46 0.26 19.01
CA LYS A 56 -4.88 -0.55 20.16
C LYS A 56 -4.84 0.24 21.47
N ALA A 57 -3.77 0.98 21.73
CA ALA A 57 -3.65 1.83 22.92
C ALA A 57 -4.69 2.96 22.89
N GLY A 58 -4.90 3.60 21.74
CA GLY A 58 -5.89 4.66 21.56
C GLY A 58 -7.32 4.17 21.83
N LEU A 59 -7.70 3.02 21.28
CA LEU A 59 -9.02 2.42 21.50
C LEU A 59 -9.24 1.97 22.95
N SER A 60 -8.16 1.59 23.65
CA SER A 60 -8.23 1.15 25.05
C SER A 60 -8.32 2.33 26.02
N TYR A 61 -7.55 3.40 25.78
CA TYR A 61 -7.31 4.43 26.79
C TYR A 61 -7.76 5.84 26.40
N VAL A 62 -7.88 6.16 25.12
CA VAL A 62 -8.08 7.54 24.64
C VAL A 62 -9.51 7.78 24.18
N PHE A 63 -10.05 6.89 23.36
CA PHE A 63 -11.36 7.08 22.74
C PHE A 63 -12.49 6.50 23.58
N GLN A 64 -13.69 7.00 23.34
CA GLN A 64 -14.91 6.35 23.80
C GLN A 64 -15.07 4.99 23.09
N ARG A 65 -15.60 3.99 23.80
CA ARG A 65 -15.87 2.66 23.21
C ARG A 65 -16.85 2.81 22.03
N PRO A 66 -16.45 2.45 20.80
CA PRO A 66 -17.34 2.54 19.66
C PRO A 66 -18.43 1.47 19.74
N HIS A 67 -19.61 1.79 19.19
CA HIS A 67 -20.66 0.78 19.03
C HIS A 67 -20.23 -0.26 18.00
N PRO A 68 -20.45 -1.56 18.26
CA PRO A 68 -20.12 -2.61 17.32
C PRO A 68 -21.00 -2.45 16.08
N LEU A 69 -20.38 -2.21 14.93
CA LEU A 69 -21.03 -2.20 13.63
C LEU A 69 -20.65 -3.48 12.89
N VAL A 70 -21.65 -4.21 12.40
CA VAL A 70 -21.42 -5.37 11.55
C VAL A 70 -20.94 -4.87 10.18
N SER A 71 -19.68 -5.11 9.83
CA SER A 71 -19.18 -4.87 8.47
C SER A 71 -19.21 -6.17 7.67
N ARG A 72 -19.57 -6.08 6.39
CA ARG A 72 -19.60 -7.23 5.46
C ARG A 72 -18.21 -7.64 4.94
N GLY A 73 -17.13 -7.26 5.62
CA GLY A 73 -15.75 -7.42 5.16
C GLY A 73 -15.08 -6.11 4.75
N GLY A 74 -13.92 -6.18 4.11
CA GLY A 74 -13.09 -5.02 3.78
C GLY A 74 -13.62 -4.09 2.68
N GLY A 75 -14.79 -4.38 2.11
CA GLY A 75 -15.57 -3.47 1.26
C GLY A 75 -14.77 -2.74 0.19
N PHE A 76 -15.07 -1.45 0.00
CA PHE A 76 -14.41 -0.55 -0.96
C PHE A 76 -12.88 -0.65 -0.98
N TRP A 77 -12.26 -0.87 0.18
CA TRP A 77 -10.80 -0.94 0.27
C TRP A 77 -10.23 -2.20 -0.38
N ILE A 78 -10.87 -3.35 -0.17
CA ILE A 78 -10.47 -4.61 -0.83
C ILE A 78 -10.75 -4.53 -2.32
N ASP A 79 -11.91 -4.00 -2.71
CA ASP A 79 -12.29 -3.88 -4.12
C ASP A 79 -11.36 -2.92 -4.89
N SER A 80 -10.71 -1.98 -4.18
CA SER A 80 -9.75 -1.04 -4.77
C SER A 80 -8.33 -1.63 -4.92
N PHE A 81 -7.98 -2.72 -4.23
CA PHE A 81 -6.63 -3.30 -4.31
C PHE A 81 -6.21 -3.70 -5.73
N PRO A 82 -7.06 -4.38 -6.52
CA PRO A 82 -6.73 -4.73 -7.90
C PRO A 82 -6.34 -3.51 -8.76
N LEU A 83 -7.08 -2.41 -8.60
CA LEU A 83 -6.83 -1.16 -9.30
C LEU A 83 -5.52 -0.50 -8.84
N ILE A 84 -5.24 -0.54 -7.54
CA ILE A 84 -3.98 -0.02 -6.97
C ILE A 84 -2.79 -0.81 -7.50
N VAL A 85 -2.87 -2.14 -7.54
CA VAL A 85 -1.77 -3.01 -8.02
C VAL A 85 -1.52 -2.81 -9.51
N THR A 86 -2.58 -2.78 -10.33
CA THR A 86 -2.43 -2.54 -11.78
C THR A 86 -1.80 -1.17 -12.05
N MET A 87 -2.25 -0.10 -11.39
CA MET A 87 -1.64 1.22 -11.51
C MET A 87 -0.18 1.23 -11.04
N ALA A 88 0.14 0.51 -9.95
CA ALA A 88 1.50 0.42 -9.46
C ALA A 88 2.43 -0.29 -10.46
N CYS A 89 1.97 -1.34 -11.15
CA CYS A 89 2.74 -1.98 -12.22
C CYS A 89 3.05 -1.02 -13.37
N LEU A 90 2.02 -0.29 -13.84
CA LEU A 90 2.15 0.72 -14.91
C LEU A 90 3.19 1.82 -14.61
N VAL A 91 3.31 2.20 -13.35
CA VAL A 91 4.24 3.26 -12.94
C VAL A 91 5.66 2.74 -12.73
N GLN A 92 5.84 1.48 -12.33
CA GLN A 92 7.16 0.94 -11.99
C GLN A 92 8.10 0.83 -13.19
N VAL A 93 7.61 0.44 -14.36
CA VAL A 93 8.43 0.29 -15.58
C VAL A 93 9.09 1.61 -16.03
N PRO A 94 8.34 2.70 -16.25
CA PRO A 94 8.96 3.97 -16.61
C PRO A 94 9.86 4.48 -15.48
N LEU A 95 9.47 4.28 -14.21
CA LEU A 95 10.27 4.69 -13.05
C LEU A 95 11.65 4.01 -13.04
N VAL A 96 11.71 2.69 -13.23
CA VAL A 96 12.96 1.93 -13.32
C VAL A 96 13.79 2.44 -14.49
N LEU A 97 13.18 2.63 -15.66
CA LEU A 97 13.86 3.12 -16.85
C LEU A 97 14.49 4.51 -16.64
N PHE A 98 13.73 5.46 -16.10
CA PHE A 98 14.21 6.82 -15.81
C PHE A 98 15.28 6.85 -14.70
N CYS A 99 15.13 6.03 -13.66
CA CYS A 99 16.12 5.95 -12.58
C CYS A 99 17.37 5.15 -12.98
N SER A 100 17.33 4.39 -14.07
CA SER A 100 18.40 3.50 -14.48
C SER A 100 19.54 4.17 -15.25
N ARG A 101 20.22 5.15 -14.64
CA ARG A 101 21.63 5.37 -15.00
C ARG A 101 22.47 4.11 -14.73
N ALA A 102 22.04 3.28 -13.77
CA ALA A 102 22.67 2.00 -13.45
C ALA A 102 22.50 0.93 -14.54
N LEU A 103 21.37 0.82 -15.27
CA LEU A 103 21.23 -0.22 -16.32
C LEU A 103 22.23 0.00 -17.46
N SER A 104 22.59 1.25 -17.74
CA SER A 104 23.60 1.59 -18.75
C SER A 104 24.99 1.05 -18.40
N PHE A 105 25.28 0.86 -17.12
CA PHE A 105 26.51 0.22 -16.65
C PHE A 105 26.45 -1.32 -16.80
N TRP A 106 25.30 -1.94 -16.50
CA TRP A 106 25.13 -3.40 -16.55
C TRP A 106 24.91 -3.95 -17.97
N LEU A 107 24.32 -3.16 -18.88
CA LEU A 107 23.96 -3.56 -20.25
C LEU A 107 24.43 -2.51 -21.29
N PRO A 108 25.74 -2.28 -21.43
CA PRO A 108 26.27 -1.19 -22.27
C PRO A 108 25.96 -1.35 -23.77
N GLY A 109 25.65 -2.57 -24.23
CA GLY A 109 25.35 -2.86 -25.64
C GLY A 109 23.87 -2.85 -26.03
N VAL A 110 22.95 -2.71 -25.07
CA VAL A 110 21.51 -2.76 -25.34
C VAL A 110 20.99 -1.36 -25.60
N THR A 111 20.36 -1.17 -26.76
CA THR A 111 19.76 0.11 -27.16
C THR A 111 18.59 0.48 -26.23
N LEU A 112 18.25 1.78 -26.17
CA LEU A 112 17.13 2.23 -25.35
C LEU A 112 15.82 1.53 -25.75
N GLU A 113 15.60 1.36 -27.06
CA GLU A 113 14.39 0.73 -27.63
C GLU A 113 14.24 -0.74 -27.22
N GLU A 114 15.34 -1.52 -27.24
CA GLU A 114 15.33 -2.91 -26.77
C GLU A 114 15.03 -3.01 -25.27
N ARG A 115 15.51 -2.06 -24.46
CA ARG A 115 15.16 -2.00 -23.03
C ARG A 115 13.67 -1.73 -22.86
N TRP A 116 13.11 -0.75 -23.56
CA TRP A 116 11.68 -0.46 -23.54
C TRP A 116 10.84 -1.68 -23.93
N GLY A 117 11.22 -2.39 -25.00
CA GLY A 117 10.54 -3.60 -25.45
C GLY A 117 10.59 -4.73 -24.41
N ALA A 118 11.75 -4.96 -23.79
CA ALA A 118 11.90 -5.99 -22.76
C ALA A 118 11.06 -5.69 -21.51
N PHE A 119 11.08 -4.44 -21.03
CA PHE A 119 10.29 -4.06 -19.87
C PHE A 119 8.79 -4.07 -20.15
N ALA A 120 8.34 -3.59 -21.31
CA ALA A 120 6.94 -3.68 -21.72
C ALA A 120 6.46 -5.13 -21.85
N GLY A 121 7.30 -6.04 -22.37
CA GLY A 121 7.00 -7.47 -22.42
C GLY A 121 6.88 -8.12 -21.04
N LEU A 122 7.79 -7.76 -20.13
CA LEU A 122 7.80 -8.26 -18.76
C LEU A 122 6.58 -7.75 -17.98
N GLU A 123 6.20 -6.50 -18.20
CA GLU A 123 4.98 -5.90 -17.66
C GLU A 123 3.72 -6.58 -18.16
N ALA A 124 3.61 -6.84 -19.47
CA ALA A 124 2.50 -7.59 -20.03
C ALA A 124 2.40 -9.00 -19.43
N ALA A 125 3.53 -9.69 -19.20
CA ALA A 125 3.56 -10.99 -18.54
C ALA A 125 3.09 -10.92 -17.08
N VAL A 126 3.50 -9.89 -16.33
CA VAL A 126 3.04 -9.65 -14.95
C VAL A 126 1.55 -9.33 -14.90
N LEU A 127 1.04 -8.52 -15.84
CA LEU A 127 -0.39 -8.21 -15.91
C LEU A 127 -1.22 -9.45 -16.30
N LEU A 128 -0.75 -10.27 -17.24
CA LEU A 128 -1.42 -11.52 -17.63
C LEU A 128 -1.46 -12.52 -16.48
N THR A 129 -0.38 -12.67 -15.72
CA THR A 129 -0.35 -13.53 -14.54
C THR A 129 -1.25 -12.99 -13.41
N ALA A 130 -1.29 -11.67 -13.21
CA ALA A 130 -2.20 -11.04 -12.26
C ALA A 130 -3.68 -11.25 -12.64
N LEU A 131 -4.02 -11.11 -13.92
CA LEU A 131 -5.38 -11.38 -14.43
C LEU A 131 -5.77 -12.85 -14.26
N TYR A 132 -4.86 -13.77 -14.55
CA TYR A 132 -5.10 -15.21 -14.36
C TYR A 132 -5.28 -15.57 -12.88
N ALA A 133 -4.51 -14.96 -11.97
CA ALA A 133 -4.62 -15.22 -10.53
C ALA A 133 -5.92 -14.69 -9.89
N TRP A 134 -6.66 -13.82 -10.60
CA TRP A 134 -7.92 -13.23 -10.12
C TRP A 134 -9.17 -13.88 -10.71
N TRP A 135 -9.03 -14.78 -11.68
CA TRP A 135 -10.11 -15.60 -12.24
C TRP A 135 -10.11 -17.00 -11.64
#